data_AF-A0A259H986-F1
#
_entry.id   AF-A0A259H986-F1
#
_cell.length_a   1.000
_cell.length_b   1.000
_cell.length_c   1.000
_cell.angle_alpha   90.00
_cell.angle_beta   90.00
_cell.angle_gamma   90.00
#
_symmetry.space_group_name_H-M   'P 1'
#
loop_
_entity.id
_entity.type
_entity.pdbx_description
1 polymer ?
#
loop_
_entity_poly.entity_id
_entity_poly.type
_entity_poly.pdbx_seq_one_letter_code
_entity_poly.pdbx_strand_id
1 'polypeptide(L)'
;MLIISSSDIVKKPSYITRPTEITFVEDAKQHITRSVVLPYALYERVKEKIEDEIYLFNNQKALSSTANTEFMEIEPVVEDLVR
;
A
#
# COMPACT_ATOMS: atom_id res chain seq x y z
N MET A 1 -11.43 -2.54 12.18
CA MET A 1 -10.94 -3.04 10.87
C MET A 1 -12.08 -3.79 10.21
N LEU A 2 -12.37 -3.53 8.94
CA LEU A 2 -13.47 -4.15 8.19
C LEU A 2 -12.92 -5.01 7.04
N ILE A 3 -13.51 -6.19 6.82
CA ILE A 3 -13.20 -7.05 5.67
C ILE A 3 -14.49 -7.23 4.87
N ILE A 4 -14.45 -6.91 3.58
CA ILE A 4 -15.59 -7.00 2.67
C ILE A 4 -15.20 -7.73 1.39
N SER A 5 -16.17 -8.31 0.70
CA SER A 5 -15.98 -8.80 -0.66
C SER A 5 -16.26 -7.70 -1.69
N SER A 6 -15.81 -7.91 -2.93
CA SER A 6 -16.19 -7.03 -4.06
C SER A 6 -17.71 -6.92 -4.25
N SER A 7 -18.49 -7.94 -3.87
CA SER A 7 -19.95 -7.90 -3.97
C SER A 7 -20.60 -6.97 -2.93
N ASP A 8 -19.96 -6.81 -1.78
CA ASP A 8 -20.45 -5.94 -0.71
C ASP A 8 -20.26 -4.46 -1.04
N ILE A 9 -19.30 -4.14 -1.92
CA ILE A 9 -19.10 -2.79 -2.45
C ILE A 9 -20.37 -2.28 -3.15
N VAL A 10 -21.02 -3.15 -3.93
CA VAL A 10 -22.25 -2.79 -4.65
C VAL A 10 -23.41 -2.61 -3.68
N LYS A 11 -23.51 -3.45 -2.65
CA LYS A 11 -24.59 -3.41 -1.65
C LYS A 11 -24.47 -2.24 -0.68
N LYS A 12 -23.23 -1.87 -0.31
CA LYS A 12 -22.93 -0.81 0.66
C LYS A 12 -21.73 0.02 0.19
N PRO A 13 -21.93 0.95 -0.77
CA PRO A 13 -20.87 1.79 -1.32
C PRO A 13 -20.20 2.70 -0.29
N SER A 14 -20.84 2.95 0.85
CA SER A 14 -20.30 3.78 1.94
C SER A 14 -18.99 3.24 2.51
N TYR A 15 -18.76 1.92 2.45
CA TYR A 15 -17.50 1.31 2.88
C TYR A 15 -16.30 1.76 2.06
N ILE A 16 -16.52 2.25 0.84
CA ILE A 16 -15.47 2.74 -0.06
C ILE A 16 -15.49 4.27 -0.16
N THR A 17 -16.68 4.87 -0.25
CA THR A 17 -16.83 6.31 -0.51
C THR A 17 -16.66 7.17 0.75
N ARG A 18 -16.97 6.63 1.93
CA ARG A 18 -16.82 7.32 3.23
C ARG A 18 -16.33 6.33 4.30
N PRO A 19 -15.12 5.77 4.13
CA PRO A 19 -14.59 4.79 5.07
C PRO A 19 -14.31 5.44 6.43
N THR A 20 -14.90 4.88 7.49
CA THR A 20 -14.64 5.29 8.88
C THR A 20 -13.45 4.55 9.50
N GLU A 21 -13.06 3.43 8.90
CA GLU A 21 -11.98 2.55 9.33
C GLU A 21 -11.26 1.95 8.12
N ILE A 22 -10.15 1.26 8.37
CA ILE A 22 -9.43 0.53 7.33
C ILE A 22 -10.31 -0.64 6.84
N THR A 23 -10.56 -0.66 5.54
CA THR A 23 -11.39 -1.67 4.86
C THR A 23 -10.53 -2.51 3.92
N PHE A 24 -10.50 -3.82 4.14
CA PHE A 24 -9.86 -4.80 3.27
C PHE A 24 -10.90 -5.35 2.28
N VAL A 25 -10.54 -5.35 1.00
CA VAL A 25 -11.37 -5.92 -0.06
C VAL A 25 -10.77 -7.26 -0.47
N GLU A 26 -11.50 -8.32 -0.18
CA GLU A 26 -11.09 -9.70 -0.48
C GLU A 26 -11.79 -10.26 -1.71
N ASP A 27 -11.07 -11.14 -2.40
CA ASP A 27 -11.67 -12.07 -3.34
C ASP A 27 -12.46 -13.12 -2.54
N ALA A 28 -13.79 -13.12 -2.69
CA ALA A 28 -14.67 -14.04 -1.96
C ALA A 28 -14.41 -15.53 -2.23
N LYS A 29 -13.75 -15.89 -3.34
CA LYS A 29 -13.44 -17.29 -3.67
C LYS A 29 -12.10 -17.73 -3.12
N GLN A 30 -11.11 -16.84 -3.15
CA GLN A 30 -9.72 -17.17 -2.79
C GLN A 30 -9.37 -16.75 -1.36
N HIS A 31 -10.20 -15.92 -0.70
CA HIS A 31 -9.91 -15.31 0.60
C HIS A 31 -8.55 -14.59 0.62
N ILE A 32 -8.22 -13.97 -0.51
CA ILE A 32 -7.00 -13.18 -0.68
C ILE A 32 -7.42 -11.72 -0.71
N THR A 33 -6.81 -10.91 0.17
CA THR A 33 -6.92 -9.45 0.12
C THR A 33 -6.34 -8.95 -1.21
N ARG A 34 -7.16 -8.26 -2.00
CA ARG A 34 -6.75 -7.66 -3.27
C ARG A 34 -6.49 -6.17 -3.15
N SER A 35 -7.26 -5.49 -2.32
CA SER A 35 -7.17 -4.04 -2.16
C SER A 35 -7.41 -3.63 -0.72
N VAL A 36 -6.89 -2.47 -0.35
CA VAL A 36 -7.11 -1.83 0.95
C VAL A 36 -7.64 -0.43 0.71
N VAL A 37 -8.65 -0.04 1.47
CA VAL A 37 -9.21 1.31 1.47
C VAL A 37 -8.95 1.94 2.82
N LEU A 38 -8.34 3.13 2.79
CA LEU A 38 -7.97 3.89 3.96
C LEU A 38 -8.88 5.12 4.10
N PRO A 39 -9.31 5.46 5.32
CA PRO A 39 -9.84 6.80 5.61
C PRO A 39 -8.86 7.88 5.17
N TYR A 40 -9.35 8.93 4.52
CA TYR A 40 -8.49 9.98 3.96
C TYR A 40 -7.57 10.61 5.02
N ALA A 41 -8.11 10.90 6.21
CA ALA A 41 -7.31 11.44 7.32
C ALA A 41 -6.19 10.50 7.78
N LEU A 42 -6.37 9.18 7.64
CA LEU A 42 -5.30 8.21 7.91
C LEU A 42 -4.30 8.21 6.76
N TYR A 43 -4.78 8.16 5.51
CA TYR A 43 -3.94 8.23 4.31
C TYR A 43 -3.00 9.44 4.34
N GLU A 44 -3.49 10.64 4.67
CA GLU A 44 -2.62 11.83 4.72
C GLU A 44 -1.44 11.70 5.68
N ARG A 45 -1.58 10.91 6.76
CA ARG A 45 -0.51 10.68 7.74
C ARG A 45 0.48 9.61 7.33
N VAL A 46 0.11 8.75 6.37
CA VAL A 46 0.94 7.60 5.95
C VAL A 46 1.33 7.66 4.47
N LYS A 47 0.84 8.64 3.71
CA LYS A 47 1.05 8.73 2.26
C LYS A 47 2.52 8.70 1.86
N GLU A 48 3.39 9.41 2.59
CA GLU A 48 4.83 9.46 2.33
C GLU A 48 5.43 8.06 2.49
N LYS A 49 5.15 7.39 3.62
CA LYS A 49 5.59 6.01 3.84
C LYS A 49 5.07 5.04 2.78
N ILE A 50 3.85 5.25 2.29
CA ILE A 50 3.29 4.42 1.20
C ILE A 50 4.07 4.67 -0.10
N GLU A 51 4.39 5.93 -0.40
CA GLU A 51 5.16 6.29 -1.60
C GLU A 51 6.59 5.74 -1.54
N ASP A 52 7.24 5.80 -0.38
CA ASP A 52 8.57 5.22 -0.14
C ASP A 52 8.57 3.71 -0.39
N GLU A 53 7.61 2.99 0.18
CA GLU A 53 7.47 1.54 -0.01
C GLU A 53 7.16 1.17 -1.49
N ILE A 54 6.34 1.98 -2.17
CA ILE A 54 6.07 1.80 -3.61
C ILE A 54 7.34 2.01 -4.42
N TYR A 55 8.16 3.00 -4.06
CA TYR A 55 9.43 3.27 -4.70
C TYR A 55 10.39 2.08 -4.57
N LEU A 56 10.59 1.56 -3.35
CA LEU A 56 11.41 0.38 -3.09
C LEU A 56 10.91 -0.85 -3.85
N PHE A 57 9.60 -1.09 -3.83
CA PHE A 57 8.97 -2.21 -4.53
C PHE A 57 9.16 -2.13 -6.06
N ASN A 58 9.06 -0.93 -6.63
CA ASN A 58 9.28 -0.74 -8.06
C ASN A 58 10.75 -0.95 -8.45
N ASN A 59 11.69 -0.50 -7.62
CA ASN A 59 13.12 -0.76 -7.82
C ASN A 59 13.42 -2.26 -7.80
N GLN A 60 12.85 -3.01 -6.85
CA GLN A 60 13.00 -4.46 -6.78
C GLN A 60 12.53 -5.17 -8.07
N LYS A 61 11.47 -4.67 -8.71
CA LYS A 61 10.96 -5.23 -9.97
C LYS A 61 11.79 -4.85 -11.18
N ALA A 62 12.35 -3.65 -11.18
CA ALA A 62 13.06 -3.10 -12.33
C ALA A 62 14.53 -3.53 -12.39
N LEU A 63 15.16 -3.68 -11.22
CA LEU A 63 16.58 -3.99 -11.09
C LEU A 63 16.83 -5.51 -11.09
N SER A 64 18.04 -5.91 -11.51
CA SER A 64 18.53 -7.25 -11.22
C SER A 64 18.72 -7.43 -9.70
N SER A 65 18.73 -8.67 -9.22
CA SER A 65 18.91 -8.95 -7.79
C SER A 65 20.17 -8.29 -7.22
N THR A 66 21.28 -8.32 -7.96
CA THR A 66 22.55 -7.70 -7.56
C THR A 66 22.43 -6.18 -7.45
N ALA A 67 21.87 -5.53 -8.47
CA ALA A 67 21.71 -4.08 -8.49
C ALA A 67 20.72 -3.59 -7.43
N ASN A 68 19.66 -4.37 -7.14
CA ASN A 68 18.75 -4.04 -6.05
C ASN A 68 19.42 -4.14 -4.67
N THR A 69 20.27 -5.15 -4.45
CA THR A 69 21.02 -5.27 -3.19
C THR A 69 21.96 -4.08 -3.00
N GLU A 70 22.76 -3.73 -4.02
CA GLU A 70 23.64 -2.56 -3.98
C GLU A 70 22.85 -1.26 -3.72
N PHE A 71 21.69 -1.11 -4.36
CA PHE A 71 20.80 0.03 -4.15
C PHE A 71 20.35 0.15 -2.68
N MET A 72 19.89 -0.96 -2.07
CA MET A 72 19.43 -0.97 -0.68
C MET A 72 20.55 -0.69 0.34
N GLU A 73 21.81 -0.93 -0.02
CA GLU A 73 22.97 -0.60 0.83
C GLU A 73 23.32 0.89 0.76
N ILE A 74 23.07 1.54 -0.37
CA ILE A 74 23.44 2.94 -0.63
C ILE A 74 22.32 3.91 -0.23
N GLU A 75 21.07 3.53 -0.46
CA GLU A 75 19.90 4.41 -0.29
C GLU A 75 19.81 5.08 1.10
N PRO A 76 20.01 4.37 2.23
CA PRO A 76 19.95 5.01 3.55
C PRO A 76 21.05 6.06 3.75
N VAL A 77 22.23 5.84 3.18
CA VAL A 77 23.37 6.77 3.28
C VAL A 77 23.09 8.05 2.48
N VAL A 78 22.42 7.93 1.34
CA VAL A 78 22.07 9.08 0.49
C VAL A 78 20.92 9.88 1.10
N GLU A 79 19.91 9.22 1.69
CA GLU A 79 18.82 9.92 2.39
C GLU A 79 19.34 10.75 3.57
N ASP A 80 20.30 10.21 4.34
CA ASP A 80 20.91 10.91 5.48
C ASP A 80 21.73 12.15 5.06
N LEU A 81 22.20 12.22 3.81
CA LEU A 81 22.93 13.39 3.29
C LEU A 81 22.01 14.56 2.89
N VAL A 82 20.72 14.27 2.65
CA VAL A 82 19.73 15.25 2.15
C VAL A 82 18.82 15.76 3.28
N ARG A 83 18.80 15.10 4.44
CA ARG A 83 18.11 15.54 5.66
C ARG A 83 18.93 16.55 6.48
#